data_AF-A0A7S0UDZ5-F1
#
_entry.id   AF-A0A7S0UDZ5-F1
#
_cell.length_a   1.000
_cell.length_b   1.000
_cell.length_c   1.000
_cell.angle_alpha   90.00
_cell.angle_beta   90.00
_cell.angle_gamma   90.00
#
_symmetry.space_group_name_H-M   'P 1'
#
loop_
_entity.id
_entity.type
_entity.pdbx_description
1 polymer ?
#
loop_
_entity_poly.entity_id
_entity_poly.type
_entity_poly.pdbx_seq_one_letter_code
_entity_poly.pdbx_strand_id
1 'polypeptide(L)'
;MPKKGSSKVAQDKADASSKPKAAGQGVTGYMFGTVKERAAMQNQDHKGWNYGVVFAFAALVAAPFFIPEYRAMVRDGMREIESAKFLYGWFSLLDFAGSAMVCFSYRTATQKAIADGDEALCRKHSSPLAHYVYGIFTCLFSQFGGTTSTAIFLGQNASWTAGNHVTNAFLLAWWLTFCCPMDLWFTAMQYRAMRLPVQAVACVSAAHAVTSWGLEKALSA
;
A
#
# COMPACT_ATOMS: atom_id res chain seq x y z
N MET A 1 84.56 -30.41 26.68
CA MET A 1 83.78 -30.68 25.46
C MET A 1 82.67 -29.64 25.33
N PRO A 2 82.54 -28.99 24.16
CA PRO A 2 81.58 -27.92 23.90
C PRO A 2 80.23 -28.48 23.42
N LYS A 3 79.14 -27.70 23.51
CA LYS A 3 78.17 -27.45 22.42
C LYS A 3 77.00 -26.55 22.85
N LYS A 4 76.87 -25.44 22.12
CA LYS A 4 75.66 -24.83 21.50
C LYS A 4 74.48 -24.50 22.42
N GLY A 5 73.91 -23.29 22.45
CA GLY A 5 73.86 -22.20 21.47
C GLY A 5 72.44 -22.04 20.89
N SER A 6 72.05 -20.77 20.66
CA SER A 6 70.78 -20.24 20.06
C SER A 6 69.67 -19.96 21.09
N SER A 7 69.29 -18.73 21.47
CA SER A 7 68.98 -17.48 20.74
C SER A 7 67.75 -17.57 19.81
N LYS A 8 66.71 -16.80 20.15
CA LYS A 8 65.78 -16.01 19.29
C LYS A 8 64.81 -15.23 20.21
N VAL A 9 64.89 -13.89 20.30
CA VAL A 9 64.34 -12.87 19.36
C VAL A 9 62.81 -12.92 19.38
N ALA A 10 62.17 -12.08 20.19
CA ALA A 10 61.66 -10.74 19.85
C ALA A 10 60.47 -10.77 18.87
N GLN A 11 59.30 -10.35 19.34
CA GLN A 11 58.42 -9.48 18.55
C GLN A 11 57.37 -8.83 19.44
N ASP A 12 57.51 -7.51 19.54
CA ASP A 12 56.52 -6.55 19.99
C ASP A 12 55.16 -6.77 19.30
N LYS A 13 54.08 -6.60 20.05
CA LYS A 13 52.79 -6.16 19.50
C LYS A 13 52.46 -4.80 20.08
N ALA A 14 52.96 -3.78 19.39
CA ALA A 14 52.20 -2.57 19.17
C ALA A 14 50.98 -2.93 18.31
N ASP A 15 49.81 -2.42 18.68
CA ASP A 15 48.81 -1.88 17.74
C ASP A 15 47.72 -1.16 18.54
N ALA A 16 48.01 0.12 18.79
CA ALA A 16 47.01 1.17 18.79
C ALA A 16 46.59 1.47 17.34
N SER A 17 45.41 2.08 17.15
CA SER A 17 44.78 2.47 15.87
C SER A 17 43.81 1.40 15.34
N SER A 18 42.51 1.62 15.12
CA SER A 18 41.86 2.82 14.58
C SER A 18 40.36 2.75 14.89
N LYS A 19 39.79 3.81 15.48
CA LYS A 19 38.35 4.07 15.42
C LYS A 19 38.04 4.65 14.03
N PRO A 20 37.10 4.11 13.25
CA PRO A 20 36.58 4.83 12.11
C PRO A 20 35.67 5.96 12.61
N LYS A 21 36.18 7.19 12.54
CA LYS A 21 35.36 8.39 12.34
C LYS A 21 34.90 8.39 10.87
N ALA A 22 33.61 8.27 10.64
CA ALA A 22 32.93 8.79 9.45
C ALA A 22 31.71 9.55 9.99
N ALA A 23 31.66 10.89 10.04
CA ALA A 23 31.89 11.86 8.96
C ALA A 23 31.05 11.52 7.74
N GLY A 24 29.78 11.92 7.81
CA GLY A 24 28.79 11.85 6.74
C GLY A 24 27.59 12.77 7.03
N GLN A 25 27.84 13.93 7.66
CA GLN A 25 26.92 15.06 7.56
C GLN A 25 27.09 15.61 6.14
N GLY A 26 26.15 15.29 5.26
CA GLY A 26 26.21 15.70 3.87
C GLY A 26 24.89 15.46 3.16
N VAL A 27 24.01 16.46 3.22
CA VAL A 27 23.07 16.84 2.15
C VAL A 27 22.10 15.74 1.66
N THR A 28 20.94 15.66 2.33
CA THR A 28 19.64 15.37 1.67
C THR A 28 18.54 16.18 2.34
N GLY A 29 18.73 17.50 2.35
CA GLY A 29 17.59 18.40 2.46
C GLY A 29 16.92 18.47 1.10
N TYR A 30 15.93 17.61 0.83
CA TYR A 30 14.81 17.94 -0.05
C TYR A 30 13.56 17.12 0.34
N MET A 31 12.54 17.87 0.77
CA MET A 31 11.10 17.57 0.79
C MET A 31 10.50 16.64 1.85
N PHE A 32 11.25 16.12 2.81
CA PHE A 32 10.63 15.22 3.80
C PHE A 32 11.45 15.14 5.08
N GLY A 33 11.01 15.82 6.14
CA GLY A 33 11.66 15.82 7.46
C GLY A 33 11.96 14.40 7.97
N THR A 34 12.95 14.30 8.86
CA THR A 34 13.44 13.03 9.37
C THR A 34 12.27 12.21 9.93
N VAL A 35 12.32 10.87 9.79
CA VAL A 35 11.26 9.96 10.28
C VAL A 35 10.91 10.23 11.76
N LYS A 36 11.91 10.67 12.54
CA LYS A 36 11.79 11.02 13.96
C LYS A 36 11.04 12.34 14.20
N GLU A 37 11.20 13.34 13.35
CA GLU A 37 10.46 14.62 13.42
C GLU A 37 8.99 14.46 13.02
N ARG A 38 8.68 13.58 12.07
CA ARG A 38 7.27 13.28 11.71
C ARG A 38 6.52 12.58 12.83
N ALA A 39 7.17 11.64 13.52
CA ALA A 39 6.57 10.95 14.66
C ALA A 39 6.24 11.91 15.83
N ALA A 40 6.99 13.01 15.97
CA ALA A 40 6.77 14.01 17.02
C ALA A 40 5.60 14.96 16.68
N MET A 41 5.47 15.40 15.42
CA MET A 41 4.37 16.29 14.99
C MET A 41 3.00 15.58 14.94
N GLN A 42 2.97 14.28 14.64
CA GLN A 42 1.72 13.52 14.51
C GLN A 42 0.98 13.31 15.85
N ASN A 43 1.61 13.64 16.99
CA ASN A 43 1.11 13.28 18.31
C ASN A 43 0.35 14.42 19.04
N GLN A 44 0.31 15.66 18.51
CA GLN A 44 -0.19 16.80 19.31
C GLN A 44 -1.60 17.33 19.00
N ASP A 45 -2.20 17.17 17.82
CA ASP A 45 -3.42 17.97 17.49
C ASP A 45 -4.68 17.24 16.96
N HIS A 46 -4.73 15.91 16.88
CA HIS A 46 -5.78 15.25 16.08
C HIS A 46 -6.97 14.63 16.84
N LYS A 47 -7.08 14.80 18.17
CA LYS A 47 -8.14 14.11 18.92
C LYS A 47 -9.57 14.61 18.64
N GLY A 48 -9.76 15.90 18.30
CA GLY A 48 -11.11 16.46 18.11
C GLY A 48 -11.73 16.20 16.73
N TRP A 49 -10.94 16.33 15.65
CA TRP A 49 -11.41 16.19 14.27
C TRP A 49 -11.73 14.74 13.86
N ASN A 50 -11.01 13.78 14.45
CA ASN A 50 -11.10 12.37 14.07
C ASN A 50 -12.44 11.72 14.44
N TYR A 51 -13.12 12.20 15.49
CA TYR A 51 -14.43 11.65 15.85
C TYR A 51 -15.53 12.17 14.92
N GLY A 52 -15.48 13.45 14.50
CA GLY A 52 -16.52 14.04 13.65
C GLY A 52 -16.67 13.32 12.31
N VAL A 53 -15.57 12.99 11.65
CA VAL A 53 -15.59 12.30 10.34
C VAL A 53 -16.01 10.84 10.46
N VAL A 54 -15.56 10.14 11.52
CA VAL A 54 -15.94 8.74 11.77
C VAL A 54 -17.43 8.63 12.12
N PHE A 55 -17.96 9.56 12.94
CA PHE A 55 -19.39 9.60 13.24
C PHE A 55 -20.23 10.00 12.03
N ALA A 56 -19.76 10.93 11.19
CA ALA A 56 -20.46 11.29 9.96
C ALA A 56 -20.54 10.11 8.98
N PHE A 57 -19.45 9.37 8.79
CA PHE A 57 -19.42 8.21 7.89
C PHE A 57 -20.22 7.02 8.45
N ALA A 58 -20.10 6.73 9.75
CA ALA A 58 -20.90 5.70 10.41
C ALA A 58 -22.40 6.05 10.38
N ALA A 59 -22.75 7.32 10.60
CA ALA A 59 -24.12 7.80 10.47
C ALA A 59 -24.63 7.70 9.02
N LEU A 60 -23.79 7.97 8.01
CA LEU A 60 -24.16 7.86 6.60
C LEU A 60 -24.43 6.39 6.19
N VAL A 61 -23.61 5.46 6.67
CA VAL A 61 -23.75 4.02 6.41
C VAL A 61 -24.90 3.40 7.23
N ALA A 62 -25.14 3.91 8.43
CA ALA A 62 -26.21 3.45 9.33
C ALA A 62 -27.57 4.10 9.02
N ALA A 63 -27.60 5.28 8.40
CA ALA A 63 -28.83 6.04 8.08
C ALA A 63 -29.92 5.20 7.37
N PRO A 64 -29.62 4.29 6.42
CA PRO A 64 -30.62 3.43 5.79
C PRO A 64 -31.36 2.49 6.77
N PHE A 65 -30.73 2.17 7.90
CA PHE A 65 -31.29 1.26 8.91
C PHE A 65 -32.17 1.98 9.92
N PHE A 66 -31.94 3.27 10.19
CA PHE A 66 -32.58 3.99 11.30
C PHE A 66 -33.59 5.07 10.88
N ILE A 67 -33.52 5.60 9.66
CA ILE A 67 -34.41 6.69 9.21
C ILE A 67 -35.44 6.13 8.22
N PRO A 68 -36.73 6.05 8.57
CA PRO A 68 -37.77 5.48 7.71
C PRO A 68 -37.90 6.22 6.37
N GLU A 69 -37.78 7.55 6.34
CA GLU A 69 -37.80 8.33 5.10
C GLU A 69 -36.58 8.04 4.23
N TYR A 70 -35.40 7.85 4.82
CA TYR A 70 -34.18 7.47 4.08
C TYR A 70 -34.26 6.04 3.57
N ARG A 71 -34.93 5.14 4.30
CA ARG A 71 -35.21 3.77 3.84
C ARG A 71 -36.21 3.75 2.69
N ALA A 72 -37.18 4.67 2.66
CA ALA A 72 -38.07 4.87 1.53
C ALA A 72 -37.32 5.48 0.32
N MET A 73 -36.48 6.48 0.54
CA MET A 73 -35.64 7.09 -0.50
C MET A 73 -34.58 6.11 -1.05
N VAL A 74 -34.00 5.25 -0.22
CA VAL A 74 -33.13 4.15 -0.66
C VAL A 74 -33.93 3.09 -1.39
N ARG A 75 -35.20 2.83 -1.04
CA ARG A 75 -36.05 1.86 -1.73
C ARG A 75 -36.58 2.37 -3.08
N ASP A 76 -36.93 3.65 -3.16
CA ASP A 76 -37.35 4.32 -4.39
C ASP A 76 -36.13 4.64 -5.27
N GLY A 77 -35.01 5.01 -4.66
CA GLY A 77 -33.70 5.00 -5.30
C GLY A 77 -33.36 3.60 -5.82
N MET A 78 -33.59 2.53 -5.04
CA MET A 78 -33.38 1.13 -5.47
C MET A 78 -34.29 0.73 -6.64
N ARG A 79 -35.41 1.44 -6.86
CA ARG A 79 -36.28 1.29 -8.04
C ARG A 79 -35.80 2.12 -9.24
N GLU A 80 -35.15 3.28 -9.05
CA GLU A 80 -34.41 3.99 -10.11
C GLU A 80 -33.02 3.37 -10.42
N ILE A 81 -32.53 2.51 -9.51
CA ILE A 81 -31.28 1.71 -9.57
C ILE A 81 -31.37 0.52 -10.56
N GLU A 82 -32.44 0.39 -11.35
CA GLU A 82 -32.42 -0.41 -12.58
C GLU A 82 -31.49 0.19 -13.66
N SER A 83 -30.98 1.42 -13.48
CA SER A 83 -30.03 2.02 -14.40
C SER A 83 -28.58 1.63 -14.08
N ALA A 84 -27.90 1.02 -15.06
CA ALA A 84 -26.53 0.49 -15.05
C ALA A 84 -25.42 1.37 -14.40
N LYS A 85 -25.71 2.63 -14.08
CA LYS A 85 -24.82 3.60 -13.42
C LYS A 85 -24.52 3.26 -11.96
N PHE A 86 -25.47 2.70 -11.21
CA PHE A 86 -25.21 2.31 -9.81
C PHE A 86 -24.25 1.11 -9.73
N LEU A 87 -24.49 0.10 -10.57
CA LEU A 87 -23.59 -1.06 -10.70
C LEU A 87 -22.19 -0.62 -11.16
N TYR A 88 -22.09 0.30 -12.12
CA TYR A 88 -20.79 0.86 -12.55
C TYR A 88 -20.05 1.57 -11.40
N GLY A 89 -20.76 2.33 -10.57
CA GLY A 89 -20.20 2.96 -9.38
C GLY A 89 -19.74 1.94 -8.34
N TRP A 90 -20.51 0.86 -8.17
CA TRP A 90 -20.18 -0.22 -7.23
C TRP A 90 -18.96 -1.03 -7.67
N PHE A 91 -18.86 -1.39 -8.95
CA PHE A 91 -17.67 -2.05 -9.51
C PHE A 91 -16.43 -1.17 -9.38
N SER A 92 -16.55 0.12 -9.72
CA SER A 92 -15.44 1.07 -9.56
C SER A 92 -14.98 1.21 -8.10
N LEU A 93 -15.92 1.15 -7.15
CA LEU A 93 -15.61 1.18 -5.72
C LEU A 93 -14.92 -0.10 -5.25
N LEU A 94 -15.37 -1.26 -5.71
CA LEU A 94 -14.75 -2.57 -5.40
C LEU A 94 -13.32 -2.63 -5.94
N ASP A 95 -13.11 -2.25 -7.20
CA ASP A 95 -11.78 -2.22 -7.83
C ASP A 95 -10.85 -1.22 -7.15
N PHE A 96 -11.37 -0.04 -6.79
CA PHE A 96 -10.64 0.96 -6.03
C PHE A 96 -10.22 0.42 -4.66
N ALA A 97 -11.13 -0.18 -3.90
CA ALA A 97 -10.85 -0.69 -2.56
C ALA A 97 -9.80 -1.80 -2.57
N GLY A 98 -9.91 -2.75 -3.51
CA GLY A 98 -8.90 -3.79 -3.73
C GLY A 98 -7.53 -3.18 -4.01
N SER A 99 -7.46 -2.27 -5.00
CA SER A 99 -6.24 -1.59 -5.40
C SER A 99 -5.64 -0.76 -4.26
N ALA A 100 -6.47 -0.08 -3.47
CA ALA A 100 -6.05 0.73 -2.33
C ALA A 100 -5.42 -0.13 -1.24
N MET A 101 -6.00 -1.30 -0.94
CA MET A 101 -5.44 -2.23 0.04
C MET A 101 -4.12 -2.84 -0.42
N VAL A 102 -3.99 -3.18 -1.71
CA VAL A 102 -2.73 -3.68 -2.29
C VAL A 102 -1.64 -2.60 -2.21
N CYS A 103 -1.93 -1.39 -2.68
CA CYS A 103 -0.98 -0.27 -2.63
C CYS A 103 -0.57 0.06 -1.19
N PHE A 104 -1.53 0.12 -0.26
CA PHE A 104 -1.27 0.37 1.15
C PHE A 104 -0.38 -0.71 1.77
N SER A 105 -0.66 -1.98 1.49
CA SER A 105 0.09 -3.13 2.01
C SER A 105 1.52 -3.14 1.48
N TYR A 106 1.70 -2.92 0.17
CA TYR A 106 3.03 -2.79 -0.43
C TYR A 106 3.81 -1.65 0.20
N ARG A 107 3.23 -0.43 0.28
CA ARG A 107 3.93 0.73 0.84
C ARG A 107 4.32 0.50 2.30
N THR A 108 3.42 -0.08 3.10
CA THR A 108 3.69 -0.42 4.50
C THR A 108 4.81 -1.46 4.63
N ALA A 109 4.79 -2.52 3.82
CA ALA A 109 5.82 -3.54 3.80
C ALA A 109 7.19 -2.98 3.39
N THR A 110 7.23 -2.13 2.35
CA THR A 110 8.45 -1.46 1.90
C THR A 110 9.00 -0.50 2.96
N GLN A 111 8.16 0.31 3.60
CA GLN A 111 8.60 1.19 4.69
C GLN A 111 9.17 0.41 5.87
N LYS A 112 8.53 -0.71 6.24
CA LYS A 112 9.00 -1.59 7.30
C LYS A 112 10.35 -2.22 6.95
N ALA A 113 10.49 -2.81 5.77
CA ALA A 113 11.73 -3.45 5.33
C ALA A 113 12.91 -2.46 5.22
N ILE A 114 12.65 -1.21 4.81
CA ILE A 114 13.66 -0.14 4.82
C ILE A 114 14.06 0.22 6.26
N ALA A 115 13.10 0.30 7.19
CA ALA A 115 13.38 0.57 8.60
C ALA A 115 14.18 -0.57 9.27
N ASP A 116 13.93 -1.82 8.84
CA ASP A 116 14.64 -3.02 9.32
C ASP A 116 16.06 -3.16 8.70
N GLY A 117 16.43 -2.30 7.74
CA GLY A 117 17.79 -2.25 7.18
C GLY A 117 18.04 -3.20 6.00
N ASP A 118 17.01 -3.60 5.24
CA ASP A 118 17.19 -4.44 4.04
C ASP A 118 17.98 -3.68 2.95
N GLU A 119 19.27 -3.98 2.83
CA GLU A 119 20.19 -3.34 1.88
C GLU A 119 19.79 -3.56 0.41
N ALA A 120 19.16 -4.69 0.08
CA ALA A 120 18.76 -5.00 -1.29
C ALA A 120 17.55 -4.14 -1.70
N LEU A 121 16.58 -3.98 -0.78
CA LEU A 121 15.43 -3.12 -1.00
C LEU A 121 15.82 -1.63 -1.02
N CYS A 122 16.71 -1.21 -0.11
CA CYS A 122 17.26 0.15 -0.09
C CYS A 122 17.94 0.51 -1.41
N ARG A 123 18.71 -0.42 -2.01
CA ARG A 123 19.32 -0.21 -3.34
C ARG A 123 18.29 -0.04 -4.44
N LYS A 124 17.24 -0.86 -4.47
CA LYS A 124 16.15 -0.77 -5.46
C LYS A 124 15.34 0.52 -5.35
N HIS A 125 15.21 1.06 -4.13
CA HIS A 125 14.47 2.30 -3.84
C HIS A 125 15.37 3.52 -3.63
N SER A 126 16.62 3.46 -4.11
CA SER A 126 17.63 4.51 -3.92
C SER A 126 17.28 5.84 -4.58
N SER A 127 16.48 5.83 -5.66
CA SER A 127 15.95 7.05 -6.27
C SER A 127 14.43 7.14 -6.11
N PRO A 128 13.87 8.37 -5.96
CA PRO A 128 12.42 8.56 -5.89
C PRO A 128 11.69 7.98 -7.10
N LEU A 129 12.24 8.19 -8.31
CA LEU A 129 11.66 7.67 -9.54
C LEU A 129 11.61 6.13 -9.54
N ALA A 130 12.71 5.47 -9.15
CA ALA A 130 12.73 4.02 -9.05
C ALA A 130 11.68 3.52 -8.05
N HIS A 131 11.50 4.21 -6.91
CA HIS A 131 10.47 3.84 -5.95
C HIS A 131 9.06 3.87 -6.52
N TYR A 132 8.70 4.91 -7.27
CA TYR A 132 7.40 5.00 -7.92
C TYR A 132 7.21 3.93 -9.00
N VAL A 133 8.24 3.70 -9.84
CA VAL A 133 8.18 2.71 -10.93
C VAL A 133 8.07 1.29 -10.38
N TYR A 134 8.90 0.89 -9.43
CA TYR A 134 8.79 -0.43 -8.81
C TYR A 134 7.47 -0.59 -8.06
N GLY A 135 7.01 0.47 -7.39
CA GLY A 135 5.76 0.48 -6.67
C GLY A 135 4.56 0.24 -7.59
N ILE A 136 4.45 0.99 -8.69
CA ILE A 136 3.30 0.86 -9.61
C ILE A 136 3.25 -0.53 -10.24
N PHE A 137 4.37 -1.06 -10.73
CA PHE A 137 4.37 -2.39 -11.35
C PHE A 137 4.09 -3.50 -10.34
N THR A 138 4.67 -3.41 -9.15
CA THR A 138 4.43 -4.44 -8.11
C THR A 138 2.98 -4.43 -7.67
N CYS A 139 2.41 -3.24 -7.42
CA CYS A 139 1.00 -3.12 -7.06
C CYS A 139 0.08 -3.59 -8.20
N LEU A 140 0.41 -3.29 -9.45
CA LEU A 140 -0.35 -3.73 -10.63
C LEU A 140 -0.38 -5.26 -10.72
N PHE A 141 0.79 -5.92 -10.63
CA PHE A 141 0.87 -7.37 -10.66
C PHE A 141 0.25 -8.03 -9.43
N SER A 142 0.32 -7.41 -8.25
CA SER A 142 -0.37 -7.93 -7.07
C SER A 142 -1.90 -7.82 -7.18
N GLN A 143 -2.42 -6.73 -7.74
CA GLN A 143 -3.86 -6.52 -7.91
C GLN A 143 -4.44 -7.40 -9.02
N PHE A 144 -3.77 -7.48 -10.17
CA PHE A 144 -4.29 -8.18 -11.36
C PHE A 144 -3.63 -9.54 -11.63
N GLY A 145 -2.73 -9.99 -10.75
CA GLY A 145 -1.97 -11.23 -10.93
C GLY A 145 -2.86 -12.45 -11.14
N GLY A 146 -3.89 -12.62 -10.29
CA GLY A 146 -4.83 -13.73 -10.43
C GLY A 146 -5.56 -13.72 -11.78
N THR A 147 -6.09 -12.57 -12.17
CA THR A 147 -6.80 -12.42 -13.46
C THR A 147 -5.89 -12.59 -14.67
N THR A 148 -4.62 -12.19 -14.55
CA THR A 148 -3.59 -12.38 -15.58
C THR A 148 -3.23 -13.86 -15.70
N SER A 149 -3.04 -14.56 -14.57
CA SER A 149 -2.79 -15.99 -14.56
C SER A 149 -3.95 -16.78 -15.16
N THR A 150 -5.20 -16.49 -14.79
CA THR A 150 -6.38 -17.13 -15.40
C THR A 150 -6.41 -16.95 -16.91
N ALA A 151 -6.12 -15.74 -17.39
CA ALA A 151 -6.10 -15.46 -18.82
C ALA A 151 -5.02 -16.27 -19.55
N ILE A 152 -3.82 -16.38 -18.98
CA ILE A 152 -2.74 -17.22 -19.50
C ILE A 152 -3.18 -18.69 -19.57
N PHE A 153 -3.80 -19.22 -18.51
CA PHE A 153 -4.25 -20.62 -18.47
C PHE A 153 -5.37 -20.93 -19.47
N LEU A 154 -6.24 -19.96 -19.74
CA LEU A 154 -7.33 -20.10 -20.72
C LEU A 154 -6.92 -19.75 -22.15
N GLY A 155 -5.68 -19.31 -22.39
CA GLY A 155 -5.24 -18.82 -23.70
C GLY A 155 -5.98 -17.55 -24.16
N GLN A 156 -6.48 -16.75 -23.23
CA GLN A 156 -7.25 -15.53 -23.47
C GLN A 156 -6.46 -14.28 -23.08
N ASN A 157 -6.92 -13.12 -23.54
CA ASN A 157 -6.41 -11.83 -23.05
C ASN A 157 -6.91 -11.55 -21.62
N ALA A 158 -6.08 -10.90 -20.81
CA ALA A 158 -6.43 -10.58 -19.43
C ALA A 158 -7.57 -9.56 -19.36
N SER A 159 -8.69 -9.90 -18.72
CA SER A 159 -9.90 -9.07 -18.73
C SER A 159 -9.72 -7.64 -18.21
N TRP A 160 -8.77 -7.41 -17.30
CA TRP A 160 -8.51 -6.08 -16.76
C TRP A 160 -7.92 -5.12 -17.80
N THR A 161 -7.33 -5.62 -18.89
CA THR A 161 -6.80 -4.78 -19.96
C THR A 161 -7.89 -4.26 -20.90
N ALA A 162 -9.08 -4.87 -20.89
CA ALA A 162 -10.20 -4.46 -21.72
C ALA A 162 -11.02 -3.30 -21.11
N GLY A 163 -10.93 -3.09 -19.79
CA GLY A 163 -11.77 -2.12 -19.07
C GLY A 163 -10.99 -0.94 -18.49
N ASN A 164 -11.19 0.26 -19.05
CA ASN A 164 -10.54 1.49 -18.55
C ASN A 164 -10.91 1.82 -17.09
N HIS A 165 -12.08 1.40 -16.61
CA HIS A 165 -12.54 1.68 -15.25
C HIS A 165 -11.65 1.03 -14.18
N VAL A 166 -11.26 -0.23 -14.40
CA VAL A 166 -10.40 -0.99 -13.48
C VAL A 166 -9.01 -0.36 -13.41
N THR A 167 -8.45 0.00 -14.57
CA THR A 167 -7.14 0.67 -14.64
C THR A 167 -7.18 2.06 -13.99
N ASN A 168 -8.23 2.84 -14.23
CA ASN A 168 -8.38 4.17 -13.62
C ASN A 168 -8.54 4.09 -12.10
N ALA A 169 -9.32 3.13 -11.60
CA ALA A 169 -9.47 2.89 -10.16
C ALA A 169 -8.14 2.49 -9.51
N PHE A 170 -7.35 1.64 -10.18
CA PHE A 170 -6.01 1.28 -9.76
C PHE A 170 -5.07 2.49 -9.73
N LEU A 171 -5.00 3.26 -10.81
CA LEU A 171 -4.13 4.44 -10.91
C LEU A 171 -4.48 5.49 -9.85
N LEU A 172 -5.77 5.70 -9.58
CA LEU A 172 -6.23 6.59 -8.52
C LEU A 172 -5.80 6.09 -7.13
N ALA A 173 -6.00 4.80 -6.85
CA ALA A 173 -5.59 4.20 -5.58
C ALA A 173 -4.06 4.28 -5.37
N TRP A 174 -3.29 4.03 -6.43
CA TRP A 174 -1.83 4.19 -6.43
C TRP A 174 -1.43 5.64 -6.19
N TRP A 175 -2.01 6.59 -6.94
CA TRP A 175 -1.71 8.00 -6.80
C TRP A 175 -2.04 8.53 -5.40
N LEU A 176 -3.20 8.17 -4.86
CA LEU A 176 -3.57 8.52 -3.47
C LEU A 176 -2.58 7.90 -2.46
N THR A 177 -2.13 6.67 -2.72
CA THR A 177 -1.23 5.97 -1.80
C THR A 177 0.20 6.48 -1.85
N PHE A 178 0.71 6.98 -2.97
CA PHE A 178 2.13 7.36 -3.11
C PHE A 178 2.37 8.85 -3.33
N CYS A 179 1.41 9.56 -3.92
CA CYS A 179 1.57 10.94 -4.40
C CYS A 179 0.65 11.93 -3.69
N CYS A 180 -0.29 11.48 -2.85
CA CYS A 180 -1.21 12.37 -2.14
C CYS A 180 -0.44 13.41 -1.31
N PRO A 181 -0.77 14.72 -1.44
CA PRO A 181 -0.07 15.78 -0.71
C PRO A 181 -0.16 15.55 0.79
N MET A 182 0.92 15.86 1.50
CA MET A 182 1.05 15.65 2.96
C MET A 182 0.83 14.20 3.41
N ASP A 183 0.85 13.24 2.48
CA ASP A 183 0.62 11.83 2.75
C ASP A 183 -0.70 11.54 3.48
N LEU A 184 -1.72 12.38 3.25
CA LEU A 184 -2.98 12.36 4.00
C LEU A 184 -3.70 11.02 3.87
N TRP A 185 -3.82 10.50 2.64
CA TRP A 185 -4.51 9.24 2.40
C TRP A 185 -3.80 8.05 3.06
N PHE A 186 -2.49 7.93 2.88
CA PHE A 186 -1.72 6.85 3.49
C PHE A 186 -1.77 6.92 5.02
N THR A 187 -1.63 8.12 5.57
CA THR A 187 -1.73 8.36 7.03
C THR A 187 -3.13 8.02 7.54
N ALA A 188 -4.19 8.40 6.81
CA ALA A 188 -5.56 8.04 7.14
C ALA A 188 -5.76 6.52 7.14
N MET A 189 -5.21 5.80 6.14
CA MET A 189 -5.27 4.33 6.04
C MET A 189 -4.51 3.61 7.16
N GLN A 190 -3.59 4.27 7.87
CA GLN A 190 -2.96 3.68 9.06
C GLN A 190 -3.95 3.55 10.22
N TYR A 191 -4.97 4.40 10.29
CA TYR A 191 -6.01 4.30 11.31
C TYR A 191 -6.95 3.14 10.99
N ARG A 192 -7.10 2.23 11.96
CA ARG A 192 -7.94 1.03 11.83
C ARG A 192 -9.39 1.37 11.46
N ALA A 193 -9.94 2.48 11.96
CA ALA A 193 -11.30 2.92 11.67
C ALA A 193 -11.53 3.22 10.18
N MET A 194 -10.52 3.74 9.49
CA MET A 194 -10.57 4.05 8.06
C MET A 194 -10.23 2.80 7.22
N ARG A 195 -9.24 2.02 7.67
CA ARG A 195 -8.78 0.82 6.96
C ARG A 195 -9.81 -0.31 6.93
N LEU A 196 -10.52 -0.56 8.03
CA LEU A 196 -11.43 -1.71 8.12
C LEU A 196 -12.56 -1.69 7.07
N PRO A 197 -13.29 -0.58 6.86
CA PRO A 197 -14.28 -0.49 5.79
C PRO A 197 -13.69 -0.76 4.41
N VAL A 198 -12.55 -0.16 4.09
CA VAL A 198 -11.88 -0.35 2.78
C VAL A 198 -11.47 -1.80 2.61
N GLN A 199 -10.93 -2.43 3.67
CA GLN A 199 -10.57 -3.84 3.68
C GLN A 199 -11.79 -4.75 3.49
N ALA A 200 -12.93 -4.45 4.12
CA ALA A 200 -14.15 -5.23 3.94
C ALA A 200 -14.63 -5.20 2.48
N VAL A 201 -14.64 -4.01 1.85
CA VAL A 201 -14.98 -3.85 0.44
C VAL A 201 -13.96 -4.55 -0.46
N ALA A 202 -12.67 -4.48 -0.13
CA ALA A 202 -11.61 -5.21 -0.85
C ALA A 202 -11.79 -6.74 -0.76
N CYS A 203 -12.24 -7.28 0.37
CA CYS A 203 -12.57 -8.71 0.50
C CYS A 203 -13.73 -9.11 -0.42
N VAL A 204 -14.77 -8.27 -0.52
CA VAL A 204 -15.88 -8.49 -1.47
C VAL A 204 -15.38 -8.42 -2.91
N SER A 205 -14.50 -7.47 -3.23
CA SER A 205 -13.86 -7.35 -4.55
C SER A 205 -13.08 -8.61 -4.92
N ALA A 206 -12.28 -9.14 -3.99
CA ALA A 206 -11.54 -10.38 -4.20
C ALA A 206 -12.48 -11.59 -4.41
N ALA A 207 -13.54 -11.71 -3.62
CA ALA A 207 -14.54 -12.76 -3.78
C ALA A 207 -15.23 -12.68 -5.15
N HIS A 208 -15.61 -11.46 -5.57
CA HIS A 208 -16.21 -11.20 -6.88
C HIS A 208 -15.25 -11.57 -8.02
N ALA A 209 -13.95 -11.24 -7.92
CA ALA A 209 -12.97 -11.58 -8.94
C ALA A 209 -12.81 -13.10 -9.10
N VAL A 210 -12.83 -13.87 -8.00
CA VAL A 210 -12.76 -15.33 -8.06
C VAL A 210 -13.97 -15.92 -8.80
N THR A 211 -15.17 -15.42 -8.53
CA THR A 211 -16.38 -15.94 -9.18
C THR A 211 -16.47 -15.49 -10.65
N SER A 212 -16.47 -14.18 -10.89
CA SER A 212 -16.77 -13.62 -12.21
C SER A 212 -15.62 -13.75 -13.21
N TRP A 213 -14.37 -13.64 -12.76
CA TRP A 213 -13.22 -13.67 -13.67
C TRP A 213 -12.47 -15.00 -13.65
N GLY A 214 -12.65 -15.78 -12.57
CA GLY A 214 -12.10 -17.13 -12.45
C GLY A 214 -13.11 -18.18 -12.92
N LEU A 215 -14.10 -18.44 -12.07
CA LEU A 215 -15.04 -19.57 -12.23
C LEU A 215 -15.89 -19.45 -13.49
N GLU A 216 -16.60 -18.33 -13.68
CA GLU A 216 -17.50 -18.14 -14.82
C GLU A 216 -16.74 -18.26 -16.15
N LYS A 217 -15.55 -17.66 -16.22
CA LYS A 217 -14.68 -17.77 -17.39
C LYS A 217 -14.24 -19.21 -17.67
N ALA A 218 -13.80 -19.92 -16.63
CA ALA A 218 -13.38 -21.31 -16.77
C ALA A 218 -14.53 -22.24 -17.20
N LEU A 219 -15.77 -21.96 -16.76
CA LEU A 219 -16.95 -22.71 -17.19
C LEU A 219 -17.38 -22.38 -18.62
N SER A 220 -17.00 -21.20 -19.13
CA SER A 220 -17.34 -20.73 -20.48
C SER A 220 -16.28 -20.99 -21.56
N ALA A 221 -15.09 -21.45 -21.15
CA ALA A 221 -13.94 -21.71 -22.02
C ALA A 221 -13.90 -23.17 -22.50
#